data_AF-A0A0S4QX83-F1
#
_entry.id   AF-A0A0S4QX83-F1
#
_cell.length_a   1.000
_cell.length_b   1.000
_cell.length_c   1.000
_cell.angle_alpha   90.00
_cell.angle_beta   90.00
_cell.angle_gamma   90.00
#
_symmetry.space_group_name_H-M   'P 1'
#
loop_
_entity.id
_entity.type
_entity.pdbx_description
1 polymer ?
#
loop_
_entity_poly.entity_id
_entity_poly.type
_entity_poly.pdbx_seq_one_letter_code
_entity_poly.pdbx_strand_id
1 'polypeptide(L)'
;MPGTASPAPSSHGSWTPSAPRATTALGYADATGVRVFIGTVHGTLTTEPRGSGGFGYDTIFVPSGSTLTFAEMPSEEKNATSNRRLAADALREKIK
;
A
#
# COMPACT_ATOMS: atom_id res chain seq x y z
N MET A 1 6.11 -44.33 4.58
CA MET A 1 5.61 -44.14 3.19
C MET A 1 6.25 -42.88 2.62
N PRO A 2 7.17 -42.95 1.66
CA PRO A 2 7.62 -41.76 0.93
C PRO A 2 6.57 -41.42 -0.13
N GLY A 3 5.86 -40.30 0.06
CA GLY A 3 4.94 -39.75 -0.94
C GLY A 3 5.75 -39.14 -2.08
N THR A 4 5.63 -39.73 -3.26
CA THR A 4 6.20 -39.28 -4.52
C THR A 4 5.71 -37.89 -4.91
N ALA A 5 6.62 -37.08 -5.45
CA ALA A 5 6.38 -35.75 -5.99
C ALA A 5 5.27 -35.70 -7.06
N SER A 6 4.56 -34.58 -7.14
CA SER A 6 3.71 -34.21 -8.28
C SER A 6 4.47 -33.20 -9.16
N PRO A 7 4.55 -33.36 -10.50
CA PRO A 7 5.27 -32.41 -11.35
C PRO A 7 4.38 -31.31 -11.99
N ALA A 8 4.95 -30.09 -12.03
CA ALA A 8 4.70 -28.90 -12.88
C ALA A 8 3.38 -28.10 -12.73
N PRO A 9 3.42 -26.76 -13.00
CA PRO A 9 3.21 -26.35 -14.39
C PRO A 9 4.28 -25.41 -14.96
N SER A 10 4.35 -25.49 -16.28
CA SER A 10 5.15 -24.82 -17.28
C SER A 10 5.12 -23.28 -17.27
N SER A 11 6.31 -22.68 -17.48
CA SER A 11 6.57 -21.38 -18.13
C SER A 11 5.47 -20.30 -18.08
N HIS A 12 5.08 -19.89 -16.88
CA HIS A 12 4.48 -18.57 -16.66
C HIS A 12 5.60 -17.69 -16.12
N GLY A 13 5.81 -16.53 -16.74
CA GLY A 13 6.89 -15.61 -16.38
C GLY A 13 6.98 -15.46 -14.87
N SER A 14 8.19 -15.61 -14.32
CA SER A 14 8.43 -15.65 -12.88
C SER A 14 7.76 -14.44 -12.20
N TRP A 15 6.60 -14.66 -11.59
CA TRP A 15 5.96 -13.65 -10.77
C TRP A 15 6.74 -13.59 -9.47
N THR A 16 7.61 -12.60 -9.35
CA THR A 16 8.25 -12.28 -8.08
C THR A 16 7.25 -11.48 -7.26
N PRO A 17 6.83 -11.95 -6.06
CA PRO A 17 6.01 -11.14 -5.18
C PRO A 17 6.76 -9.84 -4.88
N SER A 18 6.24 -8.72 -5.38
CA SER A 18 6.78 -7.40 -5.03
C SER A 18 6.41 -7.08 -3.59
N ALA A 19 7.29 -6.37 -2.89
CA ALA A 19 7.04 -5.94 -1.51
C ALA A 19 5.65 -5.28 -1.36
N PRO A 20 4.92 -5.57 -0.27
CA PRO A 20 3.61 -4.97 -0.01
C PRO A 20 3.64 -3.45 -0.13
N ARG A 21 2.63 -2.90 -0.79
CA ARG A 21 2.47 -1.46 -0.96
C ARG A 21 1.02 -1.06 -0.86
N ALA A 22 0.78 0.06 -0.21
CA ALA A 22 -0.53 0.69 -0.12
C ALA A 22 -0.53 1.93 -1.02
N THR A 23 -1.37 1.93 -2.05
CA THR A 23 -1.39 2.96 -3.09
C THR A 23 -2.75 3.66 -3.12
N THR A 24 -2.74 4.99 -3.19
CA THR A 24 -3.91 5.83 -3.47
C THR A 24 -3.71 6.54 -4.80
N ALA A 25 -4.73 6.56 -5.65
CA ALA A 25 -4.78 7.35 -6.87
C ALA A 25 -5.89 8.41 -6.76
N LEU A 26 -5.57 9.67 -7.05
CA LEU A 26 -6.52 10.79 -7.13
C LEU A 26 -6.67 11.21 -8.59
N GLY A 27 -7.90 11.15 -9.11
CA GLY A 27 -8.24 11.69 -10.41
C GLY A 27 -8.67 13.14 -10.30
N TYR A 28 -8.07 14.01 -11.10
CA TYR A 28 -8.46 15.42 -11.27
C TYR A 28 -8.84 15.66 -12.72
N ALA A 29 -9.98 16.30 -12.95
CA ALA A 29 -10.46 16.65 -14.28
C ALA A 29 -10.69 18.16 -14.37
N ASP A 30 -10.18 18.77 -15.44
CA ASP A 30 -10.44 20.17 -15.79
C ASP A 30 -10.72 20.31 -17.30
N ALA A 31 -10.80 21.55 -17.78
CA ALA A 31 -11.04 21.85 -19.20
C ALA A 31 -9.95 21.32 -20.16
N THR A 32 -8.77 20.95 -19.64
CA THR A 32 -7.63 20.44 -20.42
C THR A 32 -7.54 18.91 -20.44
N GLY A 33 -8.31 18.22 -19.58
CA GLY A 33 -8.40 16.77 -19.54
C GLY A 33 -8.36 16.19 -18.13
N VAL A 34 -8.05 14.89 -18.05
CA VAL A 34 -7.97 14.14 -16.78
C VAL A 34 -6.51 13.84 -16.45
N ARG A 35 -6.12 14.11 -15.21
CA ARG A 35 -4.81 13.81 -14.63
C ARG A 35 -4.98 12.92 -13.41
N VAL A 36 -4.07 11.95 -13.23
CA VAL A 36 -4.08 11.04 -12.09
C VAL A 36 -2.83 11.24 -11.26
N PHE A 37 -2.99 11.40 -9.96
CA PHE A 37 -1.93 11.59 -8.99
C PHE A 37 -1.86 10.39 -8.07
N ILE A 38 -0.69 9.77 -7.96
CA ILE A 38 -0.52 8.51 -7.23
C ILE A 38 0.39 8.75 -6.03
N GLY A 39 -0.08 8.35 -4.85
CA GLY A 39 0.73 8.25 -3.64
C GLY A 39 0.88 6.78 -3.24
N THR A 40 2.10 6.33 -3.03
CA THR A 40 2.39 4.93 -2.66
C THR A 40 3.25 4.90 -1.40
N VAL A 41 2.86 4.04 -0.47
CA VAL A 41 3.65 3.72 0.73
C VAL A 41 4.05 2.26 0.64
N HIS A 42 5.34 2.00 0.75
CA HIS A 42 5.90 0.65 0.84
C HIS A 42 5.85 0.17 2.29
N GLY A 43 5.83 -1.15 2.49
CA GLY A 43 5.81 -1.72 3.83
C GLY A 43 5.92 -3.23 3.84
N THR A 44 5.64 -3.80 5.00
CA THR A 44 5.55 -5.23 5.24
C THR A 44 4.18 -5.59 5.81
N LEU A 45 3.85 -6.88 5.77
CA LEU A 45 2.64 -7.41 6.39
C LEU A 45 3.01 -8.17 7.66
N THR A 46 2.21 -8.01 8.70
CA THR A 46 2.31 -8.82 9.92
C THR A 46 1.64 -10.17 9.71
N THR A 47 2.04 -11.15 10.51
CA THR A 47 1.42 -12.49 10.54
C THR A 47 0.09 -12.50 11.27
N GLU A 48 -0.13 -11.55 12.19
CA GLU A 48 -1.36 -11.40 12.96
C GLU A 48 -1.83 -9.94 12.95
N PRO A 49 -3.15 -9.67 12.97
CA PRO A 49 -3.68 -8.32 13.10
C PRO A 49 -3.27 -7.66 14.42
N ARG A 50 -2.81 -6.41 14.37
CA ARG A 50 -2.49 -5.57 15.52
C ARG A 50 -3.21 -4.23 15.45
N GLY A 51 -3.50 -3.64 16.60
CA GLY A 51 -4.21 -2.37 16.72
C GLY A 51 -5.74 -2.49 16.54
N SER A 52 -6.45 -1.46 17.01
CA SER A 52 -7.92 -1.37 16.95
C SER A 52 -8.40 -0.16 16.14
N GLY A 53 -7.49 0.66 15.61
CA GLY A 53 -7.80 1.82 14.78
C GLY A 53 -7.80 1.51 13.28
N GLY A 54 -8.21 2.49 12.48
CA GLY A 54 -8.16 2.38 11.02
C GLY A 54 -9.28 1.53 10.39
N PHE A 55 -9.05 1.08 9.16
CA PHE A 55 -10.00 0.26 8.38
C PHE A 55 -9.27 -0.73 7.47
N GLY A 56 -9.86 -1.91 7.26
CA GLY A 56 -9.36 -2.89 6.29
C GLY A 56 -7.98 -3.43 6.66
N TYR A 57 -7.00 -3.28 5.76
CA TYR A 57 -5.64 -3.83 5.92
C TYR A 57 -4.77 -3.06 6.91
N ASP A 58 -5.29 -1.99 7.52
CA ASP A 58 -4.53 -1.17 8.45
C ASP A 58 -3.99 -1.96 9.66
N THR A 59 -4.70 -3.02 10.08
CA THR A 59 -4.27 -3.87 11.22
C THR A 59 -3.12 -4.80 10.89
N ILE A 60 -2.79 -4.99 9.61
CA ILE A 60 -1.74 -5.92 9.18
C ILE A 60 -0.62 -5.23 8.40
N PHE A 61 -0.81 -3.99 7.97
CA PHE A 61 0.18 -3.26 7.18
C PHE A 61 1.09 -2.41 8.07
N VAL A 62 2.39 -2.65 7.98
CA VAL A 62 3.45 -1.87 8.65
C VAL A 62 4.17 -1.04 7.58
N PRO A 63 4.07 0.29 7.57
CA PRO A 63 4.79 1.12 6.62
C PRO A 63 6.30 1.05 6.85
N SER A 64 7.07 1.18 5.77
CA SER A 64 8.53 1.19 5.81
C SER A 64 9.04 2.26 6.78
N GLY A 65 9.94 1.87 7.69
CA GLY A 65 10.50 2.76 8.70
C GLY A 65 9.71 2.82 10.01
N SER A 66 8.61 2.06 10.14
CA SER A 66 7.88 1.90 11.39
C SER A 66 7.89 0.45 11.89
N THR A 67 7.61 0.26 13.17
CA THR A 67 7.31 -1.03 13.80
C THR A 67 5.81 -1.21 14.09
N LEU A 68 5.05 -0.11 13.98
CA LEU A 68 3.62 -0.05 14.25
C LEU A 68 2.84 -0.28 12.95
N THR A 69 1.72 -0.97 13.07
CA THR A 69 0.74 -1.07 11.98
C THR A 69 0.00 0.26 11.82
N PHE A 70 -0.62 0.49 10.65
CA PHE A 70 -1.48 1.66 10.45
C PHE A 70 -2.65 1.75 11.43
N ALA A 71 -3.07 0.65 12.04
CA ALA A 71 -4.09 0.58 13.06
C ALA A 71 -3.60 0.94 14.47
N GLU A 72 -2.29 0.84 14.71
CA GLU A 72 -1.63 1.23 15.97
C GLU A 72 -1.14 2.68 15.96
N MET A 73 -0.93 3.26 14.77
CA MET A 73 -0.47 4.64 14.63
C MET A 73 -1.53 5.67 15.08
N PRO A 74 -1.13 6.72 15.81
CA PRO A 74 -1.97 7.89 16.03
C PRO A 74 -2.44 8.50 14.71
N SER A 75 -3.69 8.97 14.66
CA SER A 75 -4.28 9.53 13.44
C SER A 75 -3.44 10.67 12.83
N GLU A 76 -2.79 11.49 13.66
CA GLU A 76 -1.93 12.59 13.20
C GLU A 76 -0.67 12.09 12.47
N GLU A 77 0.01 11.10 13.03
CA GLU A 77 1.22 10.51 12.45
C GLU A 77 0.91 9.77 11.14
N LYS A 78 -0.20 9.03 11.13
CA LYS A 78 -0.71 8.37 9.94
C LYS A 78 -1.08 9.37 8.85
N ASN A 79 -1.78 10.45 9.19
CA ASN A 79 -2.21 11.46 8.22
C ASN A 79 -1.04 12.27 7.65
N ALA A 80 0.09 12.35 8.36
CA ALA A 80 1.29 13.02 7.86
C ALA A 80 2.01 12.23 6.75
N THR A 81 1.97 10.89 6.79
CA THR A 81 2.80 10.02 5.91
C THR A 81 2.00 9.01 5.08
N SER A 82 0.67 9.02 5.16
CA SER A 82 -0.16 8.08 4.39
C SER A 82 -0.05 8.27 2.88
N ASN A 83 -0.31 7.19 2.14
CA ASN A 83 -0.44 7.20 0.67
C ASN A 83 -1.45 8.24 0.15
N ARG A 84 -2.53 8.52 0.90
CA ARG A 84 -3.49 9.57 0.57
C ARG A 84 -2.86 10.96 0.65
N ARG A 85 -2.08 11.23 1.70
CA ARG A 85 -1.38 12.50 1.86
C ARG A 85 -0.37 12.71 0.73
N LEU A 86 0.40 11.69 0.38
CA LEU A 86 1.33 11.74 -0.75
C LEU A 86 0.60 12.05 -2.08
N ALA A 87 -0.54 11.41 -2.32
CA ALA A 87 -1.34 11.70 -3.52
C ALA A 87 -1.89 13.14 -3.52
N ALA A 88 -2.35 13.63 -2.37
CA ALA A 88 -2.88 14.98 -2.22
C ALA A 88 -1.80 16.07 -2.34
N ASP A 89 -0.60 15.83 -1.82
CA ASP A 89 0.53 16.73 -1.98
C ASP A 89 0.98 16.79 -3.45
N ALA A 90 1.02 15.65 -4.15
CA ALA A 90 1.30 15.60 -5.60
C ALA A 90 0.25 16.37 -6.42
N LEU A 91 -1.02 16.26 -6.06
CA LEU A 91 -2.11 17.04 -6.65
C LEU A 91 -1.90 18.55 -6.43
N ARG A 92 -1.62 18.95 -5.18
CA ARG A 92 -1.42 20.35 -4.77
C ARG A 92 -0.24 21.01 -5.48
N GLU A 93 0.84 20.28 -5.69
CA GLU A 93 2.03 20.78 -6.40
C GLU A 93 1.73 21.10 -7.87
N LYS A 94 0.87 20.31 -8.52
CA LYS A 94 0.66 20.38 -9.97
C LYS A 94 -0.50 21.27 -10.43
N ILE A 95 -1.38 21.67 -9.50
CA ILE A 95 -2.59 22.47 -9.81
C ILE A 95 -2.45 23.93 -9.32
N LYS A 96 -1.26 24.35 -8.92
CA LYS A 96 -0.97 25.75 -8.63
C LYS A 96 -0.94 26.62 -9.90
#